data_AF-A0A5C9B6H1-F1
#
_entry.id   AF-A0A5C9B6H1-F1
#
_cell.length_a   1.000
_cell.length_b   1.000
_cell.length_c   1.000
_cell.angle_alpha   90.00
_cell.angle_beta   90.00
_cell.angle_gamma   90.00
#
_symmetry.space_group_name_H-M   'P 1'
#
loop_
_entity.id
_entity.type
_entity.pdbx_description
1 polymer ?
#
loop_
_entity_poly.entity_id
_entity_poly.type
_entity_poly.pdbx_seq_one_letter_code
_entity_poly.pdbx_strand_id
1 'polypeptide(L)'
;MTLVLTFDPWRSHPEYLAYFNEFAGGIEGGRFHLLDSNLDWGQDLHELKRFVAEHPEVESLSLAYFGTLPPESLGVRYENPPTRQPRPGWHAVSVNFVMGRPHWTRDGRGGTRSVYPGEDFSYFQFFEPKYRIGASIDMYHLTNEDVRRWHAAVSR
;
A
#
# COMPACT_ATOMS: atom_id res chain seq x y z
N MET A 1 16.37 -42.22 -48.01
CA MET A 1 15.00 -41.67 -48.01
C MET A 1 14.98 -40.53 -47.03
N THR A 2 14.79 -39.32 -47.53
CA THR A 2 14.87 -38.03 -46.83
C THR A 2 13.60 -37.78 -46.04
N LEU A 3 13.72 -37.35 -44.77
CA LEU A 3 13.01 -36.17 -44.25
C LEU A 3 13.63 -35.75 -42.91
N VAL A 4 14.35 -34.64 -42.91
CA VAL A 4 14.62 -33.86 -41.70
C VAL A 4 13.40 -32.97 -41.51
N LEU A 5 12.75 -33.06 -40.35
CA LEU A 5 11.83 -32.05 -39.85
C LEU A 5 12.38 -31.55 -38.52
N THR A 6 13.17 -30.49 -38.59
CA THR A 6 13.44 -29.61 -37.44
C THR A 6 12.13 -28.94 -37.05
N PHE A 7 11.67 -29.13 -35.83
CA PHE A 7 10.62 -28.31 -35.22
C PHE A 7 11.21 -27.56 -34.03
N ASP A 8 11.43 -26.27 -34.23
CA ASP A 8 11.77 -25.30 -33.18
C ASP A 8 10.60 -25.12 -32.20
N PRO A 9 10.79 -25.26 -30.88
CA PRO A 9 9.84 -24.74 -29.90
C PRO A 9 10.28 -23.36 -29.39
N TRP A 10 10.83 -22.48 -30.24
CA TRP A 10 11.19 -21.12 -29.86
C TRP A 10 10.11 -20.07 -30.12
N ARG A 11 8.86 -20.49 -30.33
CA ARG A 11 7.75 -19.55 -30.47
C ARG A 11 6.45 -20.13 -29.94
N SER A 12 5.97 -19.47 -28.88
CA SER A 12 4.57 -19.37 -28.49
C SER A 12 4.03 -20.45 -27.56
N HIS A 13 4.15 -20.21 -26.25
CA HIS A 13 3.06 -20.45 -25.27
C HIS A 13 3.18 -19.46 -24.08
N PRO A 14 2.70 -18.21 -24.20
CA PRO A 14 2.50 -17.36 -23.04
C PRO A 14 1.08 -17.59 -22.50
N GLU A 15 0.78 -18.80 -22.02
CA GLU A 15 -0.50 -19.11 -21.37
C GLU A 15 -0.23 -19.56 -19.93
N TYR A 16 0.46 -18.73 -19.13
CA TYR A 16 0.45 -18.95 -17.68
C TYR A 16 -0.96 -18.64 -17.16
N LEU A 17 -1.70 -19.74 -16.94
CA LEU A 17 -2.83 -19.91 -16.04
C LEU A 17 -3.02 -18.77 -15.03
N ALA A 18 -3.70 -17.72 -15.46
CA ALA A 18 -4.39 -16.78 -14.59
C ALA A 18 -5.89 -16.96 -14.81
N TYR A 19 -6.38 -18.18 -14.58
CA TYR A 19 -7.81 -18.42 -14.43
C TYR A 19 -8.21 -17.92 -13.04
N PHE A 20 -8.32 -16.59 -12.90
CA PHE A 20 -8.90 -15.98 -11.70
C PHE A 20 -10.40 -16.17 -11.78
N ASN A 21 -10.92 -17.08 -10.95
CA ASN A 21 -12.33 -17.32 -10.78
C ASN A 21 -13.08 -15.99 -10.65
N GLU A 22 -14.17 -15.85 -11.39
CA GLU A 22 -15.06 -14.69 -11.44
C GLU A 22 -15.66 -14.34 -10.07
N PHE A 23 -15.58 -15.25 -9.09
CA PHE A 23 -15.92 -15.03 -7.68
C PHE A 23 -14.87 -14.25 -6.87
N ALA A 24 -13.69 -13.96 -7.43
CA ALA A 24 -12.60 -13.22 -6.78
C ALA A 24 -12.42 -11.77 -7.31
N GLY A 25 -13.39 -11.25 -8.07
CA GLY A 25 -13.43 -9.82 -8.44
C GLY A 25 -12.57 -9.38 -9.63
N GLY A 26 -12.14 -10.32 -10.49
CA GLY A 26 -11.44 -9.99 -11.75
C GLY A 26 -10.03 -9.38 -11.56
N ILE A 27 -9.52 -8.69 -12.59
CA ILE A 27 -8.16 -8.11 -12.67
C ILE A 27 -7.91 -7.07 -11.56
N GLU A 28 -8.94 -6.31 -11.16
CA GLU A 28 -8.85 -5.39 -10.02
C GLU A 28 -8.95 -6.11 -8.66
N GLY A 29 -9.53 -7.31 -8.65
CA GLY A 29 -9.70 -8.20 -7.51
C GLY A 29 -8.41 -8.87 -7.01
N GLY A 30 -7.45 -9.12 -7.90
CA GLY A 30 -6.20 -9.84 -7.55
C GLY A 30 -5.35 -9.13 -6.49
N ARG A 31 -5.46 -7.79 -6.44
CA ARG A 31 -4.83 -6.92 -5.44
C ARG A 31 -5.28 -7.31 -4.02
N PHE A 32 -6.50 -7.76 -3.85
CA PHE A 32 -7.11 -7.94 -2.53
C PHE A 32 -6.70 -9.21 -1.78
N HIS A 33 -6.16 -10.20 -2.50
CA HIS A 33 -5.85 -11.53 -1.95
C HIS A 33 -4.36 -11.83 -1.83
N LEU A 34 -3.51 -11.24 -2.68
CA LEU A 34 -2.05 -11.43 -2.61
C LEU A 34 -1.34 -10.47 -1.64
N LEU A 35 -2.00 -9.40 -1.18
CA LEU A 35 -1.41 -8.46 -0.21
C LEU A 35 -1.22 -9.10 1.17
N ASP A 36 -2.08 -10.05 1.55
CA ASP A 36 -2.20 -10.48 2.95
C ASP A 36 -0.95 -11.22 3.45
N SER A 37 -0.45 -12.20 2.70
CA SER A 37 0.70 -13.01 3.15
C SER A 37 2.01 -12.22 3.23
N ASN A 38 2.24 -11.27 2.31
CA ASN A 38 3.44 -10.41 2.35
C ASN A 38 3.38 -9.40 3.51
N LEU A 39 2.18 -9.00 3.92
CA LEU A 39 1.95 -8.14 5.07
C LEU A 39 2.20 -8.86 6.41
N ASP A 40 1.88 -10.15 6.50
CA ASP A 40 2.13 -10.94 7.71
C ASP A 40 3.61 -11.15 7.98
N TRP A 41 4.43 -11.27 6.94
CA TRP A 41 5.88 -11.45 7.07
C TRP A 41 6.65 -10.12 7.07
N GLY A 42 5.97 -9.00 6.81
CA GLY A 42 6.55 -7.66 6.92
C GLY A 42 7.46 -7.24 5.77
N GLN A 43 7.40 -7.89 4.60
CA GLN A 43 8.31 -7.59 3.48
C GLN A 43 8.25 -6.11 3.09
N ASP A 44 7.05 -5.57 2.88
CA ASP A 44 6.85 -4.17 2.48
C ASP A 44 7.30 -3.19 3.58
N LEU A 45 7.28 -3.62 4.84
CA LEU A 45 7.75 -2.84 5.97
C LEU A 45 9.28 -2.78 6.04
N HIS A 46 9.96 -3.88 5.68
CA HIS A 46 11.40 -3.88 5.46
C HIS A 46 11.81 -2.98 4.30
N GLU A 47 11.05 -3.01 3.21
CA GLU A 47 11.27 -2.12 2.07
C GLU A 47 11.05 -0.65 2.45
N LEU A 48 10.02 -0.35 3.26
CA LEU A 48 9.78 0.99 3.78
C LEU A 48 10.93 1.49 4.64
N LYS A 49 11.45 0.64 5.53
CA LYS A 49 12.62 0.98 6.35
C LYS A 49 13.83 1.33 5.49
N ARG A 50 14.10 0.53 4.45
CA ARG A 50 15.20 0.80 3.52
C ARG A 50 14.98 2.13 2.80
N PHE A 51 13.78 2.35 2.28
CA PHE A 51 13.43 3.59 1.59
C PHE A 51 13.66 4.81 2.49
N VAL A 52 13.15 4.82 3.72
CA VAL A 52 13.33 5.95 4.65
C VAL A 52 14.82 6.19 4.97
N ALA A 53 15.65 5.15 5.04
CA ALA A 53 17.09 5.30 5.25
C ALA A 53 17.82 5.93 4.05
N GLU A 54 17.31 5.72 2.84
CA GLU A 54 17.86 6.26 1.58
C GLU A 54 17.33 7.67 1.26
N HIS A 55 16.24 8.08 1.90
CA HIS A 55 15.52 9.34 1.66
C HIS A 55 15.48 10.23 2.91
N PRO A 56 16.58 10.94 3.24
CA PRO A 56 16.67 11.76 4.46
C PRO A 56 15.66 12.91 4.50
N GLU A 57 15.09 13.31 3.37
CA GLU A 57 13.99 14.29 3.31
C GLU A 57 12.68 13.82 3.97
N VAL A 58 12.59 12.53 4.33
CA VAL A 58 11.47 11.92 5.06
C VAL A 58 11.77 11.96 6.56
N GLU A 59 11.95 13.15 7.14
CA GLU A 59 12.35 13.30 8.55
C GLU A 59 11.24 12.88 9.55
N SER A 60 9.97 13.06 9.18
CA SER A 60 8.80 12.74 10.02
C SER A 60 7.74 11.97 9.24
N LEU A 61 7.90 10.65 9.19
CA LEU A 61 6.94 9.75 8.56
C LEU A 61 5.83 9.36 9.54
N SER A 62 4.58 9.57 9.12
CA SER A 62 3.46 8.89 9.74
C SER A 62 3.14 7.59 9.00
N LEU A 63 2.69 6.57 9.72
CA LEU A 63 2.45 5.24 9.17
C LEU A 63 1.13 4.65 9.67
N ALA A 64 0.33 4.12 8.74
CA ALA A 64 -0.78 3.22 9.01
C ALA A 64 -0.55 1.92 8.24
N TYR A 65 -0.16 0.86 8.97
CA TYR A 65 0.27 -0.41 8.39
C TYR A 65 -0.75 -1.51 8.68
N PHE A 66 -1.21 -2.19 7.62
CA PHE A 66 -2.24 -3.24 7.70
C PHE A 66 -1.67 -4.60 8.15
N GLY A 67 -0.36 -4.77 8.25
CA GLY A 67 0.26 -6.05 8.60
C GLY A 67 0.37 -6.35 10.09
N THR A 68 0.67 -7.60 10.40
CA THR A 68 0.78 -8.10 11.77
C THR A 68 2.17 -7.88 12.39
N LEU A 69 3.22 -7.67 11.60
CA LEU A 69 4.54 -7.32 12.11
C LEU A 69 4.55 -5.90 12.71
N PRO A 70 4.99 -5.71 13.98
CA PRO A 70 5.12 -4.37 14.56
C PRO A 70 6.23 -3.56 13.86
N PRO A 71 5.97 -2.37 13.29
CA PRO A 71 7.02 -1.54 12.70
C PRO A 71 8.14 -1.17 13.68
N GLU A 72 7.82 -1.07 14.97
CA GLU A 72 8.76 -0.80 16.04
C GLU A 72 9.80 -1.91 16.18
N SER A 73 9.46 -3.17 15.84
CA SER A 73 10.42 -4.28 15.83
C SER A 73 11.52 -4.11 14.78
N LEU A 74 11.26 -3.31 13.74
CA LEU A 74 12.24 -2.93 12.74
C LEU A 74 12.92 -1.59 13.06
N GLY A 75 12.61 -0.96 14.19
CA GLY A 75 13.15 0.34 14.59
C GLY A 75 12.51 1.53 13.87
N VAL A 76 11.37 1.34 13.21
CA VAL A 76 10.61 2.43 12.59
C VAL A 76 9.87 3.20 13.68
N ARG A 77 10.22 4.47 13.87
CA ARG A 77 9.47 5.40 14.73
C ARG A 77 8.48 6.16 13.88
N TYR A 78 7.22 6.17 14.30
CA TYR A 78 6.14 6.79 13.55
C TYR A 78 4.99 7.16 14.48
N GLU A 79 4.11 8.01 13.98
CA GLU A 79 2.75 8.19 14.52
C GLU A 79 1.74 7.79 13.44
N ASN A 80 0.50 7.46 13.82
CA ASN A 80 -0.52 7.25 12.79
C ASN A 80 -0.82 8.58 12.06
N PRO A 81 -1.13 8.52 10.75
CA PRO A 81 -1.62 9.67 10.04
C PRO A 81 -2.96 10.15 10.64
N PRO A 82 -3.35 11.41 10.40
CA PRO A 82 -4.69 11.87 10.68
C PRO A 82 -5.73 10.92 10.08
N THR A 83 -6.82 10.67 10.79
CA THR A 83 -7.79 9.67 10.35
C THR A 83 -8.74 10.22 9.29
N ARG A 84 -9.30 11.42 9.51
CA ARG A 84 -10.41 11.93 8.67
C ARG A 84 -10.10 13.19 7.87
N GLN A 85 -8.97 13.86 8.14
CA GLN A 85 -8.62 15.12 7.49
C GLN A 85 -7.12 15.15 7.19
N PRO A 86 -6.71 15.53 5.98
CA PRO A 86 -5.31 15.56 5.62
C PRO A 86 -4.55 16.59 6.46
N ARG A 87 -3.29 16.29 6.76
CA ARG A 87 -2.32 17.26 7.27
C ARG A 87 -1.10 17.28 6.36
N PRO A 88 -0.34 18.37 6.31
CA PRO A 88 0.92 18.37 5.58
C PRO A 88 1.92 17.37 6.18
N GLY A 89 2.77 16.80 5.33
CA GLY A 89 3.84 15.91 5.74
C GLY A 89 3.89 14.61 4.93
N TRP A 90 4.78 13.72 5.38
CA TRP A 90 4.95 12.39 4.80
C TRP A 90 4.03 11.37 5.48
N HIS A 91 3.30 10.62 4.67
CA HIS A 91 2.37 9.59 5.12
C HIS A 91 2.62 8.30 4.34
N ALA A 92 2.90 7.21 5.03
CA ALA A 92 2.91 5.86 4.48
C ALA A 92 1.61 5.16 4.93
N VAL A 93 0.77 4.77 3.98
CA VAL A 93 -0.54 4.18 4.29
C VAL A 93 -0.71 2.91 3.49
N SER A 94 -1.04 1.81 4.17
CA SER A 94 -1.37 0.58 3.48
C SER A 94 -2.58 0.80 2.56
N VAL A 95 -2.47 0.37 1.30
CA VAL A 95 -3.52 0.48 0.27
C VAL A 95 -4.83 -0.14 0.78
N ASN A 96 -4.75 -1.21 1.58
CA ASN A 96 -5.89 -1.82 2.25
C ASN A 96 -6.73 -0.80 3.04
N PHE A 97 -6.08 0.07 3.82
CA PHE A 97 -6.76 1.11 4.59
C PHE A 97 -7.31 2.22 3.69
N VAL A 98 -6.55 2.64 2.67
CA VAL A 98 -7.02 3.62 1.69
C VAL A 98 -8.30 3.14 1.00
N MET A 99 -8.39 1.84 0.70
CA MET A 99 -9.55 1.20 0.07
C MET A 99 -10.65 0.79 1.08
N GLY A 100 -10.54 1.20 2.35
CA GLY A 100 -11.58 1.00 3.36
C GLY A 100 -11.68 -0.43 3.89
N ARG A 101 -10.60 -1.23 3.90
CA ARG A 101 -10.63 -2.56 4.53
C ARG A 101 -10.68 -2.43 6.05
N PRO A 102 -11.65 -3.08 6.73
CA PRO A 102 -11.71 -3.07 8.19
C PRO A 102 -10.55 -3.87 8.77
N HIS A 103 -9.80 -3.26 9.68
CA HIS A 103 -8.77 -3.92 10.48
C HIS A 103 -8.38 -3.04 11.68
N TRP A 104 -7.31 -3.41 12.37
CA TRP A 104 -6.67 -2.60 13.40
C TRP A 104 -5.30 -2.14 12.88
N THR A 105 -4.86 -0.96 13.30
CA THR A 105 -3.50 -0.48 13.06
C THR A 105 -2.80 -0.23 14.40
N ARG A 106 -1.49 -0.41 14.42
CA ARG A 106 -0.64 -0.08 15.58
C ARG A 106 -0.41 1.41 15.66
N ASP A 107 -0.39 1.95 16.87
CA ASP A 107 -0.29 3.39 17.12
C ASP A 107 1.14 3.94 17.28
N GLY A 108 2.15 3.08 17.15
CA GLY A 108 3.57 3.45 17.34
C GLY A 108 3.99 3.55 18.81
N ARG A 109 3.07 3.30 19.76
CA ARG A 109 3.26 3.43 21.22
C ARG A 109 2.97 2.12 21.95
N GLY A 110 2.92 1.00 21.23
CA GLY A 110 2.60 -0.32 21.75
C GLY A 110 1.10 -0.61 21.86
N GLY A 111 0.24 0.30 21.42
CA GLY A 111 -1.20 0.12 21.34
C GLY A 111 -1.68 -0.23 19.94
N THR A 112 -2.97 -0.57 19.85
CA THR A 112 -3.68 -0.78 18.59
C THR A 112 -4.98 0.02 18.60
N ARG A 113 -5.40 0.50 17.43
CA ARG A 113 -6.71 1.12 17.24
C ARG A 113 -7.46 0.47 16.08
N SER A 114 -8.79 0.42 16.19
CA SER A 114 -9.65 0.07 15.06
C SER A 114 -9.59 1.13 13.98
N VAL A 115 -9.58 0.70 12.72
CA VAL A 115 -9.72 1.56 11.54
C VAL A 115 -11.14 1.41 11.03
N TYR A 116 -11.84 2.53 10.90
CA TYR A 116 -13.25 2.56 10.46
C TYR A 116 -13.33 2.70 8.93
N PRO A 117 -13.82 1.67 8.20
CA PRO A 117 -13.98 1.71 6.75
C PRO A 117 -14.74 2.95 6.24
N GLY A 118 -14.26 3.53 5.15
CA GLY A 118 -14.90 4.69 4.52
C GLY A 118 -14.68 6.02 5.25
N GLU A 119 -14.22 5.99 6.50
CA GLU A 119 -13.94 7.19 7.30
C GLU A 119 -12.44 7.41 7.51
N ASP A 120 -11.76 6.43 8.09
CA ASP A 120 -10.35 6.52 8.39
C ASP A 120 -9.53 6.28 7.11
N PHE A 121 -8.64 7.22 6.79
CA PHE A 121 -7.68 7.19 5.68
C PHE A 121 -8.28 7.18 4.26
N SER A 122 -9.61 7.11 4.10
CA SER A 122 -10.27 7.15 2.78
C SER A 122 -9.97 8.42 2.00
N TYR A 123 -9.73 9.54 2.71
CA TYR A 123 -9.36 10.81 2.08
C TYR A 123 -8.06 10.74 1.27
N PHE A 124 -7.18 9.76 1.52
CA PHE A 124 -5.96 9.57 0.72
C PHE A 124 -6.26 9.21 -0.73
N GLN A 125 -7.46 8.71 -1.06
CA GLN A 125 -7.90 8.49 -2.44
C GLN A 125 -7.96 9.78 -3.28
N PHE A 126 -8.02 10.95 -2.64
CA PHE A 126 -7.98 12.25 -3.34
C PHE A 126 -6.57 12.61 -3.84
N PHE A 127 -5.53 12.02 -3.26
CA PHE A 127 -4.15 12.38 -3.54
C PHE A 127 -3.45 11.29 -4.35
N GLU A 128 -2.55 11.71 -5.25
CA GLU A 128 -1.68 10.77 -5.95
C GLU A 128 -0.51 10.38 -5.02
N PRO A 129 -0.25 9.08 -4.81
CA PRO A 129 0.91 8.65 -4.06
C PRO A 129 2.19 8.99 -4.83
N LYS A 130 3.18 9.53 -4.13
CA LYS A 130 4.49 9.87 -4.70
C LYS A 130 5.34 8.62 -4.96
N TYR A 131 5.20 7.61 -4.10
CA TYR A 131 5.86 6.32 -4.25
C TYR A 131 4.94 5.19 -3.82
N ARG A 132 5.16 4.00 -4.37
CA ARG A 132 4.63 2.74 -3.84
C ARG A 132 5.79 1.89 -3.35
N ILE A 133 5.69 1.46 -2.11
CA ILE A 133 6.67 0.61 -1.43
C ILE A 133 6.10 -0.80 -1.37
N GLY A 134 6.86 -1.77 -1.89
CA GLY A 134 6.37 -3.12 -2.13
C GLY A 134 5.08 -3.12 -2.95
N ALA A 135 4.14 -3.97 -2.55
CA ALA A 135 2.83 -4.07 -3.19
C ALA A 135 1.73 -3.30 -2.44
N SER A 136 1.96 -2.97 -1.17
CA SER A 136 0.89 -2.67 -0.22
C SER A 136 0.98 -1.30 0.47
N ILE A 137 2.08 -0.55 0.37
CA ILE A 137 2.24 0.71 1.09
C ILE A 137 2.38 1.87 0.11
N ASP A 138 1.45 2.82 0.19
CA ASP A 138 1.52 4.08 -0.56
C ASP A 138 2.15 5.19 0.26
N MET A 139 3.11 5.89 -0.33
CA MET A 139 3.75 7.07 0.26
C MET A 139 3.21 8.34 -0.37
N TYR A 140 2.71 9.22 0.48
CA TYR A 140 2.21 10.55 0.14
C TYR A 140 3.11 11.61 0.73
N HIS A 141 3.28 12.71 0.00
CA HIS A 141 3.86 13.94 0.52
C HIS A 141 2.85 15.07 0.32
N LEU A 142 2.11 15.39 1.37
CA LEU A 142 1.06 16.40 1.31
C LEU A 142 1.63 17.76 1.66
N THR A 143 1.42 18.72 0.76
CA THR A 143 1.75 20.13 0.99
C THR A 143 0.55 20.87 1.60
N ASN A 144 0.79 22.09 2.10
CA ASN A 144 -0.29 22.99 2.51
C ASN A 144 -1.28 23.28 1.37
N GLU A 145 -0.81 23.27 0.11
CA GLU A 145 -1.69 23.47 -1.03
C GLU A 145 -2.60 22.27 -1.26
N ASP A 146 -2.07 21.05 -1.17
CA ASP A 146 -2.84 19.81 -1.29
C ASP A 146 -3.99 19.76 -0.29
N VAL A 147 -3.68 20.08 0.97
CA VAL A 147 -4.68 20.15 2.05
C VAL A 147 -5.76 21.19 1.73
N ARG A 148 -5.39 22.37 1.22
CA ARG A 148 -6.38 23.39 0.80
C ARG A 148 -7.25 22.90 -0.36
N ARG A 149 -6.66 22.23 -1.35
CA ARG A 149 -7.40 21.67 -2.50
C ARG A 149 -8.44 20.65 -2.04
N TRP A 150 -8.06 19.78 -1.12
CA TRP A 150 -8.98 18.81 -0.52
C TRP A 150 -10.14 19.49 0.22
N HIS A 151 -9.86 20.46 1.10
CA HIS A 151 -10.90 21.20 1.84
C HIS A 151 -11.89 21.91 0.89
N ALA A 152 -11.39 22.52 -0.17
CA ALA A 152 -12.22 23.17 -1.17
C ALA A 152 -13.08 22.19 -1.98
N ALA A 153 -12.63 20.94 -2.15
CA ALA A 153 -13.37 19.90 -2.86
C ALA A 153 -14.49 19.29 -2.01
N VAL A 154 -14.25 19.04 -0.71
CA VAL A 154 -15.24 18.39 0.18
C VAL A 154 -16.28 19.35 0.77
N SER A 155 -16.08 20.66 0.61
CA SER A 155 -17.00 21.69 1.10
C SER A 155 -18.04 22.12 0.05
N ARG A 156 -18.08 21.44 -1.10
CA ARG A 156 -19.04 21.65 -2.19
C ARG A 156 -20.12 20.58 -2.16
#